data_AF-A0A645J621-F1
#
_entry.id   AF-A0A645J621-F1
#
_cell.length_a   1.000
_cell.length_b   1.000
_cell.length_c   1.000
_cell.angle_alpha   90.00
_cell.angle_beta   90.00
_cell.angle_gamma   90.00
#
_symmetry.space_group_name_H-M   'P 1'
#
loop_
_entity.id
_entity.type
_entity.pdbx_description
1 polymer ?
#
loop_
_entity_poly.entity_id
_entity_poly.type
_entity_poly.pdbx_seq_one_letter_code
_entity_poly.pdbx_strand_id
1 'polypeptide(L)'
;MAEAVGLYKALWSPEEICITSASQMIAPLEKAIKELENDPEKYKAYNPSNGWGNYDIFVSFCKSVLHTCREHPDAVIEAAG
;
A
#
# COMPACT_ATOMS: atom_id res chain seq x y z
N MET A 1 -9.70 2.12 -3.33
CA MET A 1 -9.17 2.13 -1.94
C MET A 1 -7.75 2.68 -1.87
N ALA A 2 -6.78 2.12 -2.60
CA ALA A 2 -5.40 2.62 -2.56
C ALA A 2 -5.24 4.11 -2.85
N GLU A 3 -6.00 4.64 -3.81
CA GLU A 3 -6.02 6.08 -4.11
C GLU A 3 -6.56 6.91 -2.95
N ALA A 4 -7.61 6.41 -2.27
CA ALA A 4 -8.23 7.10 -1.14
C ALA A 4 -7.30 7.26 0.07
N VAL A 5 -6.32 6.38 0.23
CA VAL A 5 -5.28 6.45 1.27
C VAL A 5 -3.93 6.98 0.75
N GLY A 6 -3.91 7.51 -0.48
CA GLY A 6 -2.72 8.10 -1.08
C GLY A 6 -1.60 7.12 -1.43
N LEU A 7 -1.90 5.82 -1.49
CA LEU A 7 -0.90 4.76 -1.68
C LEU A 7 -0.82 4.26 -3.13
N TYR A 8 -1.76 4.66 -4.00
CA TYR A 8 -1.81 4.17 -5.38
C TYR A 8 -0.50 4.41 -6.15
N LYS A 9 0.01 5.64 -6.16
CA LYS A 9 1.28 5.91 -6.86
C LYS A 9 2.45 5.13 -6.25
N ALA A 10 2.53 5.03 -4.92
CA ALA A 10 3.61 4.30 -4.27
C ALA A 10 3.65 2.80 -4.62
N LEU A 11 2.50 2.17 -4.86
CA LEU A 11 2.44 0.73 -5.15
C LEU A 11 2.51 0.40 -6.65
N TRP A 12 1.93 1.23 -7.53
CA TRP A 12 1.79 0.91 -8.96
C TRP A 12 2.62 1.81 -9.89
N SER A 13 3.10 2.96 -9.40
CA SER A 13 3.96 3.87 -10.16
C SER A 13 4.96 4.59 -9.24
N PRO A 14 5.75 3.86 -8.42
CA PRO A 14 6.69 4.44 -7.47
C PRO A 14 7.70 5.39 -8.12
N GLU A 15 8.05 5.14 -9.38
CA GLU A 15 8.91 5.97 -10.21
C GLU A 15 8.37 7.38 -10.44
N GLU A 16 7.05 7.58 -10.50
CA GLU A 16 6.45 8.91 -10.66
C GLU A 16 6.63 9.80 -9.42
N ILE A 17 6.85 9.17 -8.26
CA ILE A 17 7.01 9.87 -6.98
C ILE A 17 8.41 9.67 -6.39
N CYS A 18 9.37 9.26 -7.23
CA CYS A 18 10.79 9.10 -6.87
C CYS A 18 11.02 8.12 -5.70
N ILE A 19 10.16 7.11 -5.55
CA ILE A 19 10.42 5.96 -4.68
C ILE A 19 11.26 4.97 -5.48
N THR A 20 12.50 4.76 -5.05
CA THR A 20 13.43 3.81 -5.67
C THR A 20 13.92 2.76 -4.68
N SER A 21 13.78 2.98 -3.37
CA SER A 21 14.14 2.01 -2.33
C SER A 21 12.96 1.63 -1.44
N ALA A 22 13.03 0.42 -0.89
CA ALA A 22 12.04 -0.11 0.03
C ALA A 22 11.90 0.73 1.30
N SER A 23 12.98 1.31 1.80
CA SER A 23 12.96 2.24 2.95
C SER A 23 12.05 3.46 2.73
N GLN A 24 11.96 3.96 1.49
CA GLN A 24 11.07 5.08 1.17
C GLN A 24 9.58 4.69 1.17
N MET A 25 9.27 3.40 1.00
CA MET A 25 7.90 2.87 1.03
C MET A 25 7.34 2.74 2.45
N ILE A 26 8.21 2.57 3.45
CA ILE A 26 7.81 2.26 4.84
C ILE A 26 6.86 3.33 5.39
N ALA A 27 7.25 4.60 5.33
CA ALA A 27 6.45 5.69 5.89
C ALA A 27 5.08 5.88 5.20
N PRO A 28 4.98 5.86 3.85
CA PRO A 28 3.69 5.83 3.16
C PRO A 28 2.81 4.64 3.56
N LEU A 29 3.38 3.44 3.65
CA LEU A 29 2.65 2.23 4.01
C LEU A 29 2.12 2.28 5.45
N GLU A 30 2.95 2.68 6.41
CA GLU A 30 2.54 2.83 7.81
C GLU A 30 1.38 3.83 7.95
N LYS A 31 1.49 4.97 7.26
CA LYS A 31 0.45 5.99 7.27
C LYS A 31 -0.86 5.44 6.69
N ALA A 32 -0.81 4.78 5.54
CA ALA A 32 -2.00 4.24 4.90
C ALA A 32 -2.64 3.11 5.71
N ILE A 33 -1.85 2.18 6.25
CA ILE A 33 -2.36 1.08 7.09
C ILE A 33 -3.06 1.65 8.33
N LYS A 34 -2.44 2.61 9.00
CA LYS A 34 -3.06 3.28 10.15
C LYS A 34 -4.38 3.96 9.78
N GLU A 35 -4.44 4.60 8.61
CA GLU A 35 -5.68 5.22 8.14
C GLU A 35 -6.78 4.19 7.84
N LEU A 36 -6.43 3.08 7.18
CA LEU A 36 -7.34 1.97 6.90
C LEU A 36 -7.88 1.33 8.19
N GLU A 37 -7.04 1.18 9.21
CA GLU A 37 -7.41 0.57 10.50
C GLU A 37 -8.21 1.51 11.40
N ASN A 38 -8.04 2.83 11.26
CA ASN A 38 -8.80 3.82 12.03
C ASN A 38 -10.27 3.90 11.61
N ASP A 39 -10.59 3.63 10.34
CA ASP A 39 -11.97 3.72 9.82
C ASP A 39 -12.30 2.59 8.82
N PRO A 40 -12.34 1.32 9.28
CA PRO A 40 -12.53 0.16 8.41
C PRO A 40 -13.85 0.21 7.64
N GLU A 41 -14.94 0.69 8.25
CA GLU A 41 -16.26 0.71 7.62
C GLU A 41 -16.31 1.69 6.44
N LYS A 42 -15.67 2.86 6.56
CA LYS A 42 -15.50 3.80 5.43
C LYS A 42 -14.77 3.15 4.27
N TYR A 43 -13.71 2.39 4.52
CA TYR A 43 -12.92 1.78 3.44
C TYR A 43 -13.57 0.53 2.86
N LYS A 44 -14.30 -0.26 3.66
CA LYS A 44 -15.11 -1.39 3.17
C LYS A 44 -16.18 -0.95 2.17
N ALA A 45 -16.66 0.29 2.22
CA ALA A 45 -17.56 0.84 1.20
C ALA A 45 -16.95 0.90 -0.21
N TYR A 46 -15.61 0.86 -0.33
CA TYR A 46 -14.89 0.77 -1.60
C TYR A 46 -14.66 -0.67 -2.07
N ASN A 47 -15.18 -1.68 -1.35
CA ASN A 47 -15.02 -3.07 -1.75
C ASN A 47 -15.69 -3.32 -3.11
N PRO A 48 -14.94 -3.83 -4.10
CA PRO A 48 -15.53 -4.11 -5.39
C PRO A 48 -16.38 -5.38 -5.33
N SER A 49 -17.43 -5.43 -6.15
CA SER A 49 -18.38 -6.55 -6.19
C SER A 49 -17.76 -7.87 -6.66
N ASN A 50 -16.62 -7.81 -7.36
CA ASN A 50 -15.86 -8.99 -7.81
C ASN A 50 -14.95 -9.58 -6.72
N GLY A 51 -14.85 -8.93 -5.55
CA GLY A 51 -14.05 -9.38 -4.40
C GLY A 51 -12.55 -9.14 -4.50
N TRP A 52 -12.01 -8.76 -5.66
CA TRP A 52 -10.58 -8.51 -5.86
C TRP A 52 -10.14 -7.20 -5.21
N GLY A 53 -9.16 -7.24 -4.32
CA GLY A 53 -8.69 -6.02 -3.65
C GLY A 53 -9.73 -5.42 -2.70
N ASN A 54 -10.58 -6.25 -2.10
CA ASN A 54 -11.40 -5.85 -0.96
C ASN A 54 -10.51 -5.39 0.22
N TYR A 55 -11.14 -4.77 1.22
CA TYR A 55 -10.48 -4.22 2.40
C TYR A 55 -9.51 -5.19 3.07
N ASP A 56 -9.95 -6.40 3.40
CA ASP A 56 -9.13 -7.37 4.14
C ASP A 56 -7.93 -7.84 3.32
N ILE A 57 -8.12 -8.06 2.02
CA ILE A 57 -7.05 -8.43 1.08
C ILE A 57 -6.07 -7.27 0.95
N PHE A 58 -6.56 -6.05 0.78
CA PHE A 58 -5.73 -4.87 0.57
C PHE A 58 -4.91 -4.52 1.82
N VAL A 59 -5.51 -4.55 3.01
CA VAL A 59 -4.80 -4.32 4.28
C VAL A 59 -3.72 -5.39 4.50
N SER A 60 -4.05 -6.66 4.25
CA SER A 60 -3.08 -7.76 4.38
C SER A 60 -1.91 -7.61 3.41
N PHE A 61 -2.20 -7.23 2.15
CA PHE A 61 -1.18 -6.92 1.16
C PHE A 61 -0.25 -5.79 1.63
N CYS A 62 -0.81 -4.65 2.06
CA CYS A 62 -0.03 -3.51 2.56
C CYS A 62 0.87 -3.90 3.74
N LYS A 63 0.37 -4.70 4.69
CA LYS A 63 1.16 -5.21 5.83
C LYS A 63 2.30 -6.13 5.38
N SER A 64 2.04 -6.99 4.40
CA SER A 64 3.08 -7.87 3.82
C SER A 64 4.17 -7.05 3.15
N VAL A 65 3.80 -6.06 2.32
CA VAL A 65 4.79 -5.18 1.66
C VAL A 65 5.59 -4.40 2.69
N LEU A 66 4.94 -3.84 3.71
CA LEU A 66 5.61 -3.13 4.80
C LEU A 66 6.62 -4.02 5.53
N HIS A 67 6.25 -5.28 5.81
CA HIS A 67 7.15 -6.24 6.43
C HIS A 67 8.38 -6.50 5.55
N THR A 68 8.19 -6.81 4.27
CA THR A 68 9.29 -7.02 3.32
C THR A 68 10.17 -5.78 3.18
N CYS A 69 9.58 -4.58 3.15
CA CYS A 69 10.35 -3.33 3.09
C CYS A 69 11.20 -3.09 4.34
N ARG A 70 10.74 -3.53 5.52
CA ARG A 70 11.52 -3.45 6.77
C ARG A 70 12.63 -4.49 6.84
N GLU A 71 12.43 -5.67 6.26
CA GLU A 71 13.46 -6.73 6.19
C GLU A 71 14.56 -6.39 5.17
N HIS A 72 14.21 -5.67 4.09
CA HIS A 72 15.13 -5.30 3.02
C HIS A 72 15.03 -3.80 2.68
N PRO A 73 15.40 -2.89 3.60
CA PRO A 73 15.20 -1.44 3.43
C PRO A 73 15.98 -0.82 2.25
N ASP A 74 17.03 -1.49 1.82
CA ASP A 74 17.95 -1.14 0.74
C ASP A 74 17.62 -1.86 -0.58
N ALA A 75 16.57 -2.70 -0.62
CA ALA A 75 16.08 -3.27 -1.87
C ALA A 75 15.53 -2.18 -2.81
N VAL A 76 15.77 -2.36 -4.10
CA VAL A 76 15.22 -1.51 -5.16
C VAL A 76 13.76 -1.85 -5.39
N ILE A 77 12.92 -0.83 -5.52
CA ILE A 77 11.49 -0.96 -5.82
C ILE A 77 11.27 -0.66 -7.29
N GLU A 78 10.59 -1.58 -7.98
CA GLU A 78 10.22 -1.43 -9.39
C GLU A 78 8.76 -1.88 -9.57
N ALA A 79 7.98 -1.13 -10.35
CA ALA A 79 6.67 -1.57 -10.78
C ALA A 79 6.81 -2.70 -11.82
N ALA A 80 5.95 -3.72 -11.72
CA ALA A 80 5.82 -4.71 -12.78
C ALA A 80 5.06 -4.07 -13.96
N GLY A 81 5.79 -3.79 -15.05
CA GLY A 81 5.25 -3.28 -16.31
C GLY A 81 4.66 -4.35 -17.22
#